data_AF-A0A7C1WCP9-F1
#
_entry.id   AF-A0A7C1WCP9-F1
#
_cell.length_a   1.000
_cell.length_b   1.000
_cell.length_c   1.000
_cell.angle_alpha   90.00
_cell.angle_beta   90.00
_cell.angle_gamma   90.00
#
_symmetry.space_group_name_H-M   'P 1'
#
loop_
_entity.id
_entity.type
_entity.pdbx_description
1 polymer ?
#
loop_
_entity_poly.entity_id
_entity_poly.type
_entity_poly.pdbx_seq_one_letter_code
_entity_poly.pdbx_strand_id
1 'polypeptide(L)' 'HNKTRRRFLPNIQTVSLMSEVLGRTVKLRLAASTLRTIEHKGGLDAFLMDTGNSKLTVEAVKIKKQIKNAQVASPA' A
#
# COMPACT_ATOMS: atom_id res chain seq x y z
N HIS A 1 -29.48 -25.34 19.54
CA HIS A 1 -28.81 -24.04 19.39
C HIS A 1 -27.29 -24.28 19.38
N ASN A 2 -26.73 -24.75 18.26
CA ASN A 2 -25.34 -25.23 18.18
C ASN A 2 -24.59 -24.46 17.08
N LYS A 3 -24.35 -23.16 17.27
CA LYS A 3 -23.62 -22.33 16.31
C LYS A 3 -22.14 -22.28 16.68
N THR A 4 -21.27 -22.77 15.81
CA THR A 4 -19.82 -22.71 16.00
C THR A 4 -19.27 -21.33 15.62
N ARG A 5 -18.24 -20.87 16.34
CA ARG A 5 -17.57 -19.60 16.03
C ARG A 5 -16.73 -19.76 14.76
N ARG A 6 -16.91 -18.85 13.79
CA ARG A 6 -16.11 -18.78 12.55
C ARG A 6 -15.26 -17.51 12.54
N ARG A 7 -14.04 -17.62 12.02
CA ARG A 7 -13.16 -16.48 11.71
C ARG A 7 -13.20 -16.18 10.22
N PHE A 8 -13.37 -14.91 9.87
CA PHE A 8 -13.28 -14.45 8.48
C PHE A 8 -11.96 -13.72 8.30
N LEU A 9 -11.10 -14.30 7.46
CA LEU A 9 -9.81 -13.70 7.14
C LEU A 9 -9.91 -12.98 5.79
N PRO A 10 -9.24 -11.82 5.63
CA PRO A 10 -9.10 -11.20 4.33
C PRO A 10 -8.26 -12.08 3.40
N ASN A 11 -8.50 -11.97 2.10
CA ASN A 11 -7.66 -12.60 1.07
C ASN A 11 -6.34 -11.81 0.96
N ILE A 12 -5.26 -12.35 1.54
CA ILE A 12 -3.93 -11.72 1.57
C ILE A 12 -3.05 -12.33 0.48
N GLN A 13 -2.41 -11.49 -0.32
CA GLN A 13 -1.53 -11.88 -1.42
C GLN A 13 -0.23 -11.08 -1.40
N THR A 14 0.86 -11.70 -1.85
CA THR A 14 2.15 -11.03 -2.03
C THR A 14 2.22 -10.52 -3.46
N VAL A 15 2.28 -9.20 -3.63
CA VAL A 15 2.19 -8.53 -4.93
C VAL A 15 3.34 -7.56 -5.12
N SER A 16 3.75 -7.40 -6.38
CA SER A 16 4.82 -6.49 -6.78
C SER A 16 4.19 -5.31 -7.51
N LEU A 17 4.38 -4.09 -6.97
CA LEU A 17 3.83 -2.86 -7.54
C LEU A 17 4.98 -1.93 -7.92
N MET A 18 4.89 -1.31 -9.09
CA MET A 18 5.88 -0.32 -9.53
C MET A 18 5.56 1.03 -8.89
N SER A 19 6.59 1.68 -8.32
CA SER A 19 6.53 3.07 -7.87
C SER A 19 7.19 3.93 -8.93
N GLU A 20 6.48 4.94 -9.43
CA GLU A 20 6.96 5.86 -10.45
C GLU A 20 7.97 6.83 -9.85
N VAL A 21 7.67 7.36 -8.66
CA VAL A 21 8.54 8.34 -7.97
C VAL A 21 9.87 7.72 -7.56
N LEU A 22 9.89 6.43 -7.20
CA LEU A 22 11.12 5.72 -6.81
C LEU A 22 11.79 4.98 -7.97
N GLY A 23 11.13 4.85 -9.13
CA GLY A 23 11.63 4.10 -10.29
C GLY A 23 11.91 2.62 -10.01
N ARG A 24 11.26 2.02 -9.00
CA ARG A 24 11.50 0.63 -8.60
C ARG A 24 10.23 -0.11 -8.21
N THR A 25 10.30 -1.43 -8.33
CA THR A 25 9.21 -2.33 -7.90
C THR A 25 9.31 -2.64 -6.42
N VAL A 26 8.20 -2.47 -5.70
CA VAL A 26 8.04 -2.77 -4.28
C VAL A 26 7.19 -4.02 -4.12
N LYS A 27 7.68 -4.99 -3.35
CA LYS A 27 6.92 -6.17 -2.96
C LYS A 27 6.22 -5.91 -1.63
N LEU A 28 4.90 -6.09 -1.59
CA LEU A 28 4.07 -5.89 -0.40
C LEU A 28 3.10 -7.05 -0.21
N ARG A 29 2.76 -7.35 1.05
CA ARG A 29 1.68 -8.27 1.40
C ARG A 29 0.41 -7.47 1.62
N LEU A 30 -0.55 -7.59 0.71
CA LEU A 30 -1.76 -6.77 0.66
C LEU A 30 -3.01 -7.62 0.60
N ALA A 31 -4.12 -7.07 1.07
CA ALA A 31 -5.42 -7.68 0.82
C ALA A 31 -5.88 -7.35 -0.61
N ALA A 32 -6.67 -8.24 -1.21
CA ALA A 32 -7.26 -8.00 -2.53
C ALA A 32 -8.10 -6.71 -2.59
N SER A 33 -8.78 -6.33 -1.49
CA SER A 33 -9.50 -5.06 -1.41
C SER A 33 -8.57 -3.84 -1.49
N THR A 34 -7.36 -3.95 -0.95
CA THR A 34 -6.35 -2.87 -1.00
C THR A 34 -5.85 -2.66 -2.43
N LEU A 35 -5.68 -3.73 -3.21
CA LEU A 35 -5.30 -3.63 -4.62
C LEU A 35 -6.30 -2.79 -5.42
N ARG A 36 -7.61 -3.08 -5.24
CA ARG A 36 -8.68 -2.30 -5.88
C ARG A 36 -8.64 -0.82 -5.46
N THR A 37 -8.30 -0.52 -4.21
CA THR A 37 -8.16 0.87 -3.73
C THR A 37 -6.95 1.56 -4.35
N ILE A 38 -5.81 0.86 -4.49
CA ILE A 38 -4.60 1.40 -5.11
C ILE A 38 -4.89 1.80 -6.56
N GLU A 39 -5.56 0.91 -7.31
CA GLU A 39 -5.97 1.19 -8.69
C GLU A 39 -6.94 2.38 -8.78
N HIS A 40 -7.95 2.42 -7.92
CA HIS A 40 -8.91 3.53 -7.87
C HIS A 40 -8.25 4.87 -7.52
N LYS A 41 -7.20 4.88 -6.69
CA LYS A 41 -6.45 6.10 -6.36
C LYS A 41 -5.42 6.48 -7.42
N GLY A 42 -5.29 5.72 -8.51
CA GLY A 42 -4.37 6.01 -9.59
C GLY A 42 -2.93 5.58 -9.33
N GLY A 43 -2.70 4.58 -8.47
CA GLY A 43 -1.39 3.96 -8.28
C GLY A 43 -0.90 3.92 -6.83
N LEU A 44 0.27 3.30 -6.64
CA LEU A 44 0.85 3.07 -5.32
C LEU A 44 1.24 4.38 -4.63
N ASP A 45 1.89 5.29 -5.37
CA ASP A 45 2.44 6.52 -4.81
C ASP A 45 1.32 7.48 -4.37
N ALA A 46 0.30 7.65 -5.22
CA ALA A 46 -0.91 8.41 -4.90
C ALA A 46 -1.63 7.83 -3.68
N PHE A 47 -1.78 6.50 -3.61
CA PHE A 47 -2.37 5.84 -2.47
C PHE A 47 -1.61 6.08 -1.17
N LEU A 48 -0.27 6.00 -1.19
CA LEU A 48 0.57 6.20 -0.01
C LEU A 48 0.56 7.66 0.44
N MET A 49 0.48 8.63 -0.47
CA MET A 49 0.42 10.04 -0.12
C MET A 49 -0.91 10.42 0.54
N ASP A 50 -2.03 9.99 -0.03
CA ASP A 50 -3.38 10.27 0.47
C ASP A 50 -3.68 9.54 1.79
N THR A 51 -3.12 8.34 1.99
CA THR A 51 -3.42 7.53 3.18
C THR A 51 -2.60 7.95 4.40
N GLY A 52 -3.26 8.22 5.52
CA GLY A 52 -2.60 8.57 6.79
C GLY A 52 -1.75 7.44 7.39
N ASN A 53 -0.70 7.80 8.14
CA ASN A 53 0.31 6.86 8.64
C ASN A 53 -0.26 5.78 9.58
N SER A 54 -1.35 6.07 10.31
CA SER A 54 -2.00 5.12 11.22
C SER A 54 -2.66 3.95 10.50
N LYS A 55 -2.98 4.10 9.21
CA LYS A 55 -3.61 3.06 8.39
C LYS A 55 -2.61 2.25 7.57
N LEU A 56 -1.32 2.59 7.66
CA LEU A 56 -0.26 1.97 6.89
C LEU A 56 0.52 0.96 7.74
N THR A 57 1.05 -0.08 7.08
CA THR A 57 2.00 -0.99 7.71
C THR A 57 3.36 -0.29 7.88
N VAL A 58 4.21 -0.84 8.75
CA VAL A 58 5.55 -0.28 9.02
C VAL A 58 6.38 -0.17 7.73
N GLU A 59 6.28 -1.14 6.83
CA GLU A 59 6.93 -1.12 5.52
C GLU A 59 6.39 0.01 4.64
N ALA A 60 5.06 0.16 4.56
CA ALA A 60 4.41 1.20 3.78
C ALA A 60 4.73 2.61 4.30
N VAL A 61 4.86 2.80 5.62
CA VAL A 61 5.29 4.09 6.21
C VAL A 61 6.73 4.42 5.80
N LYS A 62 7.63 3.43 5.80
CA LYS A 62 9.02 3.62 5.35
C LYS A 62 9.06 4.05 3.87
N ILE A 63 8.28 3.38 3.01
CA ILE A 63 8.19 3.71 1.59
C ILE A 63 7.59 5.11 1.41
N LYS A 64 6.52 5.45 2.12
CA LYS A 64 5.93 6.80 2.09
C LYS A 64 6.96 7.87 2.42
N LYS A 65 7.80 7.64 3.44
CA LYS A 65 8.89 8.56 3.79
C LYS A 65 9.93 8.69 2.66
N GLN A 66 10.29 7.57 2.02
CA GLN A 66 11.20 7.58 0.87
C GLN A 66 10.61 8.38 -0.31
N ILE A 67 9.33 8.16 -0.65
CA ILE A 67 8.65 8.88 -1.74
C ILE A 67 8.62 10.38 -1.40
N LYS A 68 8.27 10.75 -0.15
CA LYS A 68 8.26 12.15 0.27
C LYS A 68 9.63 12.82 0.11
N ASN A 69 10.71 12.11 0.46
CA ASN A 69 12.06 12.61 0.29
C ASN A 69 12.46 12.73 -1.19
N ALA A 70 12.12 11.73 -2.01
CA ALA A 70 12.40 11.74 -3.44
C ALA A 70 11.65 12.86 -4.18
N GLN A 71 10.41 13.15 -3.79
CA GLN A 71 9.63 14.26 -4.35
C GLN A 71 10.26 15.63 -4.10
N VAL A 72 10.92 15.82 -2.96
CA VAL A 72 11.65 17.06 -2.62
C VAL A 72 12.97 17.13 -3.40
N ALA A 73 13.59 15.98 -3.69
CA ALA A 73 14.87 15.90 -4.39
C ALA A 73 14.76 16.06 -5.91
N SER A 74 13.57 15.85 -6.49
CA SER A 74 13.29 16.09 -7.91
C SER A 74 12.41 17.34 -8.12
N PRO A 75 12.92 18.56 -7.93
CA PRO A 75 12.29 19.76 -8.45
C PRO A 75 12.82 19.99 -9.88
N ALA A 76 12.09 19.51 -10.88
CA ALA A 76 12.29 19.83 -12.29
C ALA A 76 10.95 20.15 -12.93
#